data_AF-A0A938KQR3-F1
#
_entry.id   AF-A0A938KQR3-F1
#
_cell.length_a   1.000
_cell.length_b   1.000
_cell.length_c   1.000
_cell.angle_alpha   90.00
_cell.angle_beta   90.00
_cell.angle_gamma   90.00
#
_symmetry.space_group_name_H-M   'P 1'
#
loop_
_entity.id
_entity.type
_entity.pdbx_description
1 polymer ?
#
loop_
_entity_poly.entity_id
_entity_poly.type
_entity_poly.pdbx_seq_one_letter_code
_entity_poly.pdbx_strand_id
1 'polypeptide(L)'
;LHGEAAMAVDTHVFRVSARLGLTRAAKTPLATEVQLMRHIPEALVPKAHHWLILHGRRVCVARNPRCVDCGLQACCAYFRRNSGYKAG
;
A
#
# COMPACT_ATOMS: atom_id res chain seq x y z
N LEU A 1 12.04 27.88 -1.86
CA LEU A 1 12.12 26.55 -1.22
C LEU A 1 10.90 25.76 -1.66
N HIS A 2 10.95 25.19 -2.86
CA HIS A 2 9.81 24.54 -3.51
C HIS A 2 9.80 23.04 -3.21
N GLY A 3 8.71 22.56 -2.60
CA GLY A 3 7.97 21.40 -3.13
C GLY A 3 8.70 20.07 -3.28
N GLU A 4 9.46 19.61 -2.28
CA GLU A 4 9.83 18.20 -2.21
C GLU A 4 8.55 17.36 -2.06
N ALA A 5 8.25 16.55 -3.07
CA ALA A 5 7.11 15.64 -3.00
C ALA A 5 7.36 14.66 -1.84
N ALA A 6 6.55 14.73 -0.79
CA ALA A 6 6.62 13.82 0.35
C ALA A 6 5.41 12.87 0.32
N MET A 7 5.67 11.58 0.50
CA MET A 7 4.60 10.60 0.62
C MET A 7 4.13 10.56 2.07
N ALA A 8 3.00 11.21 2.36
CA ALA A 8 2.38 11.09 3.67
C ALA A 8 1.96 9.62 3.93
N VAL A 9 2.51 9.00 4.97
CA VAL A 9 2.24 7.61 5.33
C VAL A 9 1.31 7.55 6.55
N ASP A 10 0.04 7.31 6.31
CA ASP A 10 -0.94 6.99 7.35
C ASP A 10 -1.06 5.47 7.57
N THR A 11 -2.02 5.06 8.42
CA THR A 11 -2.24 3.63 8.71
C THR A 11 -2.72 2.82 7.50
N HIS A 12 -3.36 3.44 6.51
CA HIS A 12 -3.80 2.80 5.27
C HIS A 12 -2.62 2.63 4.32
N VAL A 13 -1.91 3.70 4.02
CA VAL A 13 -0.70 3.70 3.16
C VAL A 13 0.31 2.69 3.70
N PHE A 14 0.59 2.72 5.01
CA PHE A 14 1.51 1.79 5.65
C PHE A 14 1.10 0.33 5.44
N ARG A 15 -0.15 -0.02 5.77
CA ARG A 15 -0.67 -1.39 5.67
C ARG A 15 -0.74 -1.88 4.21
N VAL A 16 -1.28 -1.06 3.32
CA VAL A 16 -1.48 -1.43 1.92
C VAL A 16 -0.13 -1.63 1.24
N SER A 17 0.81 -0.72 1.44
CA SER A 17 2.16 -0.82 0.84
C SER A 17 2.88 -2.08 1.30
N ALA A 18 2.81 -2.41 2.60
CA ALA A 18 3.39 -3.63 3.14
C ALA A 18 2.72 -4.91 2.59
N ARG A 19 1.38 -4.92 2.46
CA ARG A 19 0.63 -6.09 1.96
C ARG A 19 0.82 -6.32 0.46
N LEU A 20 0.82 -5.25 -0.34
CA LEU A 20 1.09 -5.35 -1.78
C LEU A 20 2.54 -5.76 -2.04
N GLY A 21 3.45 -5.47 -1.11
CA GLY A 21 4.88 -5.71 -1.26
C GLY A 21 5.62 -4.55 -1.90
N LEU A 22 5.04 -3.34 -1.86
CA LEU A 22 5.69 -2.10 -2.30
C LEU A 22 6.81 -1.69 -1.33
N THR A 23 6.72 -2.13 -0.08
CA THR A 23 7.79 -1.96 0.92
C THR A 23 8.27 -3.31 1.45
N ARG A 24 9.54 -3.34 1.87
CA ARG A 24 10.23 -4.50 2.42
C ARG A 24 10.64 -4.22 3.85
N ALA A 25 10.04 -4.97 4.79
CA ALA A 25 10.34 -4.93 6.23
C ALA A 25 10.37 -3.52 6.87
N ALA A 26 9.60 -2.57 6.32
CA ALA A 26 9.49 -1.23 6.88
C ALA A 26 8.74 -1.29 8.22
N LYS A 27 9.38 -0.80 9.29
CA LYS A 27 8.82 -0.79 10.64
C LYS A 27 8.25 0.57 11.06
N THR A 28 8.53 1.63 10.30
CA THR A 28 8.13 3.00 10.63
C THR A 28 7.51 3.70 9.41
N PRO A 29 6.67 4.73 9.61
CA PRO A 29 6.15 5.56 8.53
C PRO A 29 7.26 6.16 7.66
N LEU A 30 8.31 6.70 8.29
CA LEU A 30 9.46 7.27 7.59
C LEU A 30 10.18 6.22 6.70
N ALA A 31 10.39 5.00 7.20
CA ALA A 31 11.00 3.94 6.39
C ALA A 31 10.10 3.54 5.21
N THR A 32 8.78 3.60 5.38
CA THR A 32 7.81 3.33 4.31
C THR A 32 7.85 4.43 3.27
N GLU A 33 7.83 5.69 3.69
CA GLU A 33 7.93 6.87 2.83
C GLU A 33 9.18 6.79 1.94
N VAL A 34 10.36 6.62 2.54
CA VAL A 34 11.64 6.54 1.82
C VAL A 34 11.61 5.41 0.79
N GLN A 35 11.03 4.26 1.10
CA GLN A 35 10.94 3.16 0.15
C GLN A 35 9.95 3.44 -1.00
N LEU A 36 8.80 4.05 -0.70
CA LEU A 36 7.81 4.42 -1.71
C LEU A 36 8.37 5.48 -2.67
N MET A 37 9.04 6.50 -2.13
CA MET A 37 9.65 7.59 -2.91
C MET A 37 10.76 7.10 -3.87
N ARG A 38 11.44 5.97 -3.57
CA ARG A 38 12.44 5.38 -4.49
C ARG A 38 11.84 4.77 -5.75
N HIS A 39 10.55 4.44 -5.74
CA HIS A 39 9.90 3.69 -6.81
C HIS A 39 8.73 4.42 -7.46
N ILE A 40 8.16 5.42 -6.77
CA ILE A 40 7.04 6.23 -7.26
C ILE A 40 7.61 7.58 -7.74
N PRO A 41 7.45 7.93 -9.02
CA PRO A 41 7.82 9.25 -9.53
C PRO A 41 7.16 10.37 -8.72
N GLU A 42 7.90 11.43 -8.39
CA GLU A 42 7.43 12.54 -7.55
C GLU A 42 6.08 13.13 -8.02
N ALA A 43 5.91 13.29 -9.33
CA ALA A 43 4.67 13.78 -9.94
C ALA A 43 3.44 12.88 -9.68
N LEU A 44 3.66 11.61 -9.35
CA LEU A 44 2.61 10.65 -9.02
C LEU A 44 2.38 10.49 -7.52
N VAL A 45 3.25 11.02 -6.66
CA VAL A 45 3.17 10.84 -5.19
C VAL A 45 1.82 11.27 -4.63
N PRO A 46 1.27 12.45 -4.96
CA PRO A 46 -0.05 12.85 -4.46
C PRO A 46 -1.15 11.90 -4.93
N LYS A 47 -1.09 11.40 -6.17
CA LYS A 47 -2.09 10.45 -6.70
C LYS A 47 -1.97 9.08 -6.02
N ALA A 48 -0.74 8.58 -5.89
CA ALA A 48 -0.45 7.31 -5.25
C ALA A 48 -0.88 7.30 -3.78
N HIS A 49 -0.66 8.39 -3.04
CA HIS A 49 -1.16 8.56 -1.69
C HIS A 49 -2.68 8.33 -1.61
N HIS A 50 -3.46 9.03 -2.44
CA HIS A 50 -4.91 8.86 -2.50
C HIS A 50 -5.33 7.44 -2.93
N TRP A 51 -4.65 6.84 -3.92
CA TRP A 51 -4.94 5.47 -4.36
C TRP A 51 -4.76 4.46 -3.21
N LEU A 52 -3.67 4.56 -2.47
CA LEU A 52 -3.35 3.67 -1.35
C LEU A 52 -4.36 3.85 -0.20
N ILE A 53 -4.75 5.08 0.12
CA ILE A 53 -5.78 5.36 1.13
C ILE A 53 -7.13 4.77 0.70
N LEU A 54 -7.60 5.10 -0.50
CA LEU A 54 -8.90 4.66 -1.00
C LEU A 54 -8.99 3.13 -1.07
N HIS A 55 -7.92 2.50 -1.57
CA HIS A 55 -7.82 1.05 -1.62
C HIS A 55 -7.83 0.44 -0.20
N GLY A 56 -7.05 0.99 0.72
CA GLY A 56 -6.99 0.54 2.10
C GLY A 56 -8.31 0.73 2.86
N ARG A 57 -9.13 1.71 2.47
CA ARG A 57 -10.43 1.99 3.11
C ARG A 57 -11.55 1.09 2.59
N ARG A 58 -11.54 0.76 1.29
CA ARG A 58 -12.65 0.06 0.64
C ARG A 58 -12.41 -1.43 0.37
N VAL A 59 -11.15 -1.82 0.12
CA VAL A 59 -10.81 -3.18 -0.35
C VAL A 59 -9.85 -3.85 0.63
N CYS A 60 -8.66 -3.26 0.84
CA CYS A 60 -7.62 -3.81 1.70
C CYS A 60 -7.77 -3.33 3.16
N VAL A 61 -8.96 -3.59 3.71
CA VAL A 61 -9.32 -3.26 5.10
C VAL A 61 -8.47 -4.05 6.10
N ALA A 62 -8.36 -3.54 7.33
CA ALA A 62 -7.45 -4.08 8.34
C ALA A 62 -7.77 -5.54 8.69
N ARG A 63 -9.05 -5.84 8.90
CA ARG A 63 -9.58 -7.17 9.21
C ARG A 63 -10.38 -7.66 8.00
N ASN A 64 -10.18 -8.91 7.59
CA ASN A 64 -10.86 -9.55 6.45
C ASN A 64 -10.84 -8.68 5.17
N PRO A 65 -9.64 -8.37 4.61
CA PRO A 65 -9.53 -7.62 3.36
C PRO A 65 -10.27 -8.35 2.24
N ARG A 66 -10.97 -7.65 1.35
CA ARG A 66 -11.74 -8.24 0.23
C ARG A 66 -10.82 -8.67 -0.92
N CYS A 67 -9.98 -9.68 -0.68
CA CYS A 67 -8.94 -10.08 -1.63
C CYS A 67 -9.49 -10.72 -2.91
N VAL A 68 -10.64 -11.39 -2.84
CA VAL A 68 -11.30 -12.03 -4.00
C VAL A 68 -11.76 -10.97 -5.02
N ASP A 69 -12.25 -9.83 -4.54
CA ASP A 69 -12.71 -8.73 -5.39
C ASP A 69 -11.58 -7.71 -5.71
N CYS A 70 -10.34 -8.01 -5.33
CA CYS A 70 -9.23 -7.07 -5.46
C CYS A 70 -8.55 -7.20 -6.81
N GLY A 71 -8.64 -6.16 -7.66
CA GLY A 71 -7.95 -6.12 -8.95
C GLY A 71 -6.40 -6.16 -8.89
N LEU A 72 -5.80 -6.07 -7.69
CA LEU A 72 -4.36 -6.15 -7.46
C LEU A 72 -3.91 -7.55 -6.99
N GLN A 73 -4.80 -8.54 -7.00
CA GLN A 73 -4.55 -9.88 -6.47
C GLN A 73 -3.30 -10.54 -7.08
N ALA A 74 -3.14 -10.45 -8.40
CA ALA A 74 -2.01 -11.06 -9.12
C ALA A 74 -0.64 -10.53 -8.65
N CYS A 75 -0.55 -9.23 -8.36
CA CYS A 75 0.69 -8.60 -7.93
C CYS A 75 0.85 -8.55 -6.40
N CYS A 76 -0.21 -8.81 -5.61
CA CYS A 76 -0.21 -8.70 -4.15
C CYS A 76 0.61 -9.81 -3.45
N ALA A 77 1.71 -9.43 -2.80
CA ALA A 77 2.55 -10.36 -2.05
C ALA A 77 1.81 -11.03 -0.86
N TYR A 78 0.97 -10.28 -0.14
CA TYR A 78 0.18 -10.81 0.97
C TYR A 78 -0.79 -11.91 0.51
N PHE A 79 -1.48 -11.70 -0.61
CA PHE A 79 -2.41 -12.68 -1.14
C PHE A 79 -1.69 -13.96 -1.57
N ARG A 80 -0.58 -13.84 -2.33
CA ARG A 80 0.22 -14.98 -2.78
C ARG A 80 0.84 -15.80 -1.64
N ARG A 81 1.19 -15.15 -0.52
CA ARG A 81 1.72 -15.83 0.67
C ARG A 81 0.63 -16.51 1.49
N ASN A 82 -0.60 -16.03 1.39
CA ASN A 82 -1.70 -16.44 2.26
C ASN A 82 -2.77 -17.21 1.46
N SER A 83 -2.37 -18.04 0.49
CA SER A 83 -3.21 -18.81 -0.44
C SER A 83 -4.24 -19.76 0.20
N GLY A 84 -4.39 -19.75 1.52
CA GLY A 84 -5.56 -20.25 2.25
C GLY A 84 -6.66 -19.19 2.44
N TYR A 85 -6.78 -18.19 1.56
CA TYR A 85 -7.81 -17.17 1.67
C TYR A 85 -9.19 -17.81 1.47
N LYS A 86 -9.90 -18.04 2.58
CA LYS A 86 -11.31 -18.44 2.57
C LYS A 86 -12.12 -17.21 2.17
N ALA A 87 -12.72 -17.25 0.99
CA ALA A 87 -13.87 -16.40 0.70
C ALA A 87 -14.90 -16.69 1.81
N GLY A 88 -15.14 -15.70 2.67
CA GLY A 88 -16.23 -15.75 3.63
C GLY A 88 -17.55 -15.58 2.93
#